data_AF-A0A2K3NY43-F1
#
_entry.id   AF-A0A2K3NY43-F1
#
_cell.length_a   1.000
_cell.length_b   1.000
_cell.length_c   1.000
_cell.angle_alpha   90.00
_cell.angle_beta   90.00
_cell.angle_gamma   90.00
#
_symmetry.space_group_name_H-M   'P 1'
#
loop_
_entity.id
_entity.type
_entity.pdbx_description
1 polymer ?
#
loop_
_entity_poly.entity_id
_entity_poly.type
_entity_poly.pdbx_seq_one_letter_code
_entity_poly.pdbx_strand_id
1 'polypeptide(L)'
;MVEDWISQANARQRQGRAGRVKPGICFRLYTRYRFEKLMRPYQVPEMLRMPLVELCLQIKLLSLGYIKPFLSMALEPPKIEAMDSAMSLLYEVGALEGDEELTPLGYHLAKLPVDVLIGKMMVYGAIFGCLSPILSVSAFLSYKSPFVYPKDERQNVERAKLTLLNDKQHGPGDGNDIDRQSDHLLMMIAYKRWETIFNEKGPKAAQQFCGSYFLSSSVMFMIREMRIQFGTLLADIGLITLPKFNQVCCLFLLSIVYEVGWVTKTPRVLHLAGTPHKPGAMLAEMVALQSNGTYDHVPLPCDKTIFGLDYGDSHGCQDRDPTKDRWGTERS
;
A
#
# COMPACT_ATOMS: atom_id res chain seq x y z
N MET A 1 -11.44 10.32 4.64
CA MET A 1 -11.53 11.71 5.14
C MET A 1 -12.89 12.25 4.76
N VAL A 2 -13.70 12.68 5.72
CA VAL A 2 -15.03 13.29 5.46
C VAL A 2 -14.82 14.77 5.15
N GLU A 3 -15.54 15.31 4.17
CA GLU A 3 -15.51 16.75 3.88
C GLU A 3 -16.06 17.54 5.07
N ASP A 4 -15.27 18.49 5.59
CA ASP A 4 -15.66 19.34 6.72
C ASP A 4 -15.31 20.81 6.46
N TRP A 5 -16.00 21.71 7.16
CA TRP A 5 -15.75 23.14 7.11
C TRP A 5 -14.41 23.49 7.77
N ILE A 6 -13.68 24.41 7.15
CA ILE A 6 -12.43 24.92 7.72
C ILE A 6 -12.66 25.73 9.00
N SER A 7 -11.67 25.79 9.89
CA SER A 7 -11.71 26.68 11.05
C SER A 7 -11.46 28.15 10.67
N GLN A 8 -11.82 29.06 11.57
CA GLN A 8 -11.53 30.48 11.39
C GLN A 8 -10.01 30.75 11.29
N ALA A 9 -9.20 30.03 12.07
CA ALA A 9 -7.74 30.11 12.00
C ALA A 9 -7.22 29.71 10.61
N ASN A 10 -7.73 28.62 10.01
CA ASN A 10 -7.34 28.22 8.66
C ASN A 10 -7.74 29.26 7.60
N ALA A 11 -8.92 29.85 7.72
CA ALA A 11 -9.37 30.93 6.84
C ALA A 11 -8.44 32.15 6.89
N ARG A 12 -8.02 32.56 8.10
CA ARG A 12 -7.06 33.65 8.31
C ARG A 12 -5.68 33.29 7.73
N GLN A 13 -5.23 32.05 7.92
CA GLN A 13 -3.97 31.57 7.34
C GLN A 13 -3.99 31.63 5.80
N ARG A 14 -5.10 31.22 5.16
CA ARG A 14 -5.28 31.30 3.70
C ARG A 14 -5.29 32.74 3.20
N GLN A 15 -5.94 33.66 3.91
CA GLN A 15 -5.90 35.08 3.61
C GLN A 15 -4.47 35.64 3.62
N GLY A 16 -3.65 35.25 4.60
CA GLY A 16 -2.25 35.68 4.70
C GLY A 16 -1.38 35.26 3.51
N ARG A 17 -1.76 34.21 2.76
CA ARG A 17 -0.99 33.76 1.58
C ARG A 17 -1.04 34.77 0.43
N ALA A 18 -2.10 35.57 0.32
CA ALA A 18 -2.26 36.55 -0.76
C ALA A 18 -1.39 37.81 -0.57
N GLY A 19 -0.93 38.08 0.65
CA GLY A 19 -0.23 39.32 1.01
C GLY A 19 1.29 39.22 1.12
N ARG A 20 1.93 38.16 0.58
CA ARG A 20 3.37 37.92 0.82
C ARG A 20 4.32 38.87 0.10
N VAL A 21 3.92 39.37 -1.08
CA VAL A 21 4.78 40.19 -1.95
C VAL A 21 4.20 41.59 -2.16
N LYS A 22 2.87 41.68 -2.25
CA LYS A 22 2.13 42.93 -2.42
C LYS A 22 0.73 42.76 -1.82
N PRO A 23 -0.04 43.85 -1.60
CA PRO A 23 -1.45 43.73 -1.22
C PRO A 23 -2.20 42.81 -2.17
N GLY A 24 -2.90 41.82 -1.60
CA GLY A 24 -3.62 40.79 -2.33
C GLY A 24 -5.05 40.64 -1.85
N ILE A 25 -5.89 39.98 -2.66
CA ILE A 25 -7.31 39.76 -2.38
C ILE A 25 -7.53 38.28 -2.09
N CYS A 26 -8.33 37.98 -1.06
CA CYS A 26 -8.71 36.62 -0.71
C CYS A 26 -10.23 36.47 -0.83
N PHE A 27 -10.69 35.67 -1.80
CA PHE A 27 -12.10 35.34 -1.96
C PHE A 27 -12.49 34.18 -1.04
N ARG A 28 -13.53 34.39 -0.24
CA ARG A 28 -14.06 33.38 0.69
C ARG A 28 -15.42 32.90 0.19
N LEU A 29 -15.51 31.62 -0.18
CA LEU A 29 -16.73 31.01 -0.73
C LEU A 29 -17.68 30.52 0.39
N TYR A 30 -17.95 31.38 1.36
CA TYR A 30 -18.90 31.15 2.44
C TYR A 30 -19.41 32.48 3.00
N THR A 31 -20.60 32.47 3.60
CA THR A 31 -21.21 33.68 4.14
C THR A 31 -20.48 34.17 5.38
N ARG A 32 -20.61 35.48 5.67
CA ARG A 32 -20.08 36.07 6.90
C ARG A 32 -20.67 35.41 8.15
N TYR A 33 -21.98 35.14 8.14
CA TYR A 33 -22.65 34.43 9.23
C TYR A 33 -22.01 33.05 9.50
N ARG A 34 -21.71 32.29 8.44
CA ARG A 34 -21.02 30.99 8.57
C ARG A 34 -19.67 31.15 9.27
N PHE A 35 -18.86 32.13 8.87
CA PHE A 35 -17.54 32.37 9.45
C PHE A 35 -17.61 32.79 10.93
N GLU A 36 -18.51 33.71 11.27
CA GLU A 36 -18.55 34.31 12.61
C GLU A 36 -19.32 33.49 13.64
N LYS A 37 -20.37 32.76 13.23
CA LYS A 37 -21.31 32.09 14.16
C LYS A 37 -21.21 30.57 14.16
N LEU A 38 -20.80 29.96 13.05
CA LEU A 38 -20.87 28.50 12.89
C LEU A 38 -19.50 27.83 12.78
N MET A 39 -18.49 28.50 12.22
CA MET A 39 -17.13 27.95 12.11
C MET A 39 -16.42 27.99 13.47
N ARG A 40 -15.77 26.87 13.81
CA ARG A 40 -14.92 26.76 15.01
C ARG A 40 -13.72 27.70 14.91
N PRO A 41 -13.24 28.28 16.03
CA PRO A 41 -12.08 29.16 16.01
C PRO A 41 -10.81 28.42 15.54
N TYR A 42 -10.61 27.20 16.04
CA TYR A 42 -9.50 26.31 15.70
C TYR A 42 -10.02 24.92 15.32
N GLN A 43 -9.20 24.18 14.57
CA GLN A 43 -9.49 22.79 14.25
C GLN A 43 -9.20 21.90 15.47
N VAL A 44 -9.98 20.84 15.65
CA VAL A 44 -9.74 19.86 16.72
C VAL A 44 -8.37 19.19 16.50
N PRO A 45 -7.52 19.09 17.54
CA PRO A 45 -6.23 18.42 17.46
C PRO A 45 -6.33 17.03 16.86
N GLU A 46 -5.33 16.65 16.07
CA GLU A 46 -5.31 15.39 15.35
C GLU A 46 -5.38 14.16 16.28
N MET A 47 -4.63 14.21 17.38
CA MET A 47 -4.60 13.17 18.41
C MET A 47 -5.99 12.87 19.02
N LEU A 48 -6.93 13.83 18.98
CA LEU A 48 -8.28 13.62 19.51
C LEU A 48 -9.27 13.05 18.49
N ARG A 49 -8.89 12.98 17.21
CA ARG A 49 -9.80 12.63 16.10
C ARG A 49 -9.30 11.50 15.19
N MET A 50 -8.04 11.09 15.32
CA MET A 50 -7.44 10.01 14.53
C MET A 50 -7.24 8.75 15.38
N PRO A 51 -7.22 7.55 14.77
CA PRO A 51 -6.81 6.32 15.46
C PRO A 51 -5.40 6.46 16.06
N LEU A 52 -5.21 5.98 17.29
CA LEU A 52 -3.95 6.13 18.03
C LEU A 52 -2.97 4.96 17.80
N VAL A 53 -3.34 3.98 16.98
CA VAL A 53 -2.61 2.71 16.79
C VAL A 53 -1.16 2.95 16.41
N GLU A 54 -0.91 3.78 15.39
CA GLU A 54 0.44 4.12 14.94
C GLU A 54 1.22 4.88 16.03
N LEU A 55 0.56 5.81 16.73
CA LEU A 55 1.19 6.59 17.81
C LEU A 55 1.61 5.69 18.98
N CYS A 56 0.74 4.77 19.41
CA CYS A 56 1.04 3.77 20.44
C CYS A 56 2.23 2.89 20.06
N LEU A 57 2.31 2.50 18.78
CA LEU A 57 3.41 1.70 18.27
C LEU A 57 4.74 2.47 18.28
N GLN A 58 4.73 3.76 17.91
CA GLN A 58 5.91 4.63 17.99
C GLN A 58 6.39 4.86 19.43
N ILE A 59 5.47 5.03 20.39
CA ILE A 59 5.80 5.18 21.82
C ILE A 59 6.62 3.98 22.31
N LYS A 60 6.22 2.78 21.90
CA LYS A 60 6.91 1.53 22.25
C LYS A 60 8.24 1.35 21.53
N LEU A 61 8.28 1.66 20.23
CA LEU A 61 9.54 1.62 19.47
C LEU A 61 10.61 2.55 20.08
N LEU A 62 10.19 3.71 20.59
CA LEU A 62 11.07 4.71 21.22
C LEU A 62 11.32 4.45 22.71
N SER A 63 10.77 3.37 23.27
CA SER A 63 10.90 2.99 24.69
C SER A 63 10.49 4.10 25.67
N LEU A 64 9.41 4.84 25.38
CA LEU A 64 8.93 5.96 26.21
C LEU A 64 8.09 5.52 27.43
N GLY A 65 8.07 4.22 27.73
CA GLY A 65 7.34 3.63 28.86
C GLY A 65 5.97 3.09 28.50
N TYR A 66 5.04 3.14 29.46
CA TYR A 66 3.65 2.70 29.28
C TYR A 66 2.84 3.70 28.45
N ILE A 67 1.98 3.19 27.56
CA ILE A 67 1.27 4.01 26.58
C ILE A 67 0.33 5.01 27.25
N LYS A 68 -0.54 4.56 28.17
CA LYS A 68 -1.55 5.44 28.80
C LYS A 68 -0.93 6.55 29.65
N PRO A 69 0.03 6.26 30.55
CA PRO A 69 0.70 7.31 31.33
C PRO A 69 1.44 8.31 30.46
N PHE A 70 2.05 7.87 29.36
CA PHE A 70 2.73 8.77 28.44
C PHE A 70 1.74 9.71 27.73
N LEU A 71 0.66 9.15 27.16
CA LEU A 71 -0.35 9.94 26.44
C LEU A 71 -1.14 10.88 27.36
N SER A 72 -1.30 10.55 28.64
CA SER A 72 -1.97 11.43 29.61
C SER A 72 -1.18 12.69 29.95
N MET A 73 0.13 12.71 29.67
CA MET A 73 1.00 13.89 29.85
C MET A 73 0.89 14.91 28.70
N ALA A 74 0.19 14.58 27.61
CA ALA A 74 0.03 15.49 26.47
C ALA A 74 -0.78 16.75 26.83
N LEU A 75 -0.61 17.83 26.07
CA LEU A 75 -1.30 19.11 26.29
C LEU A 75 -2.83 18.96 26.33
N GLU A 76 -3.37 18.16 25.40
CA GLU A 76 -4.77 17.77 25.36
C GLU A 76 -4.83 16.24 25.24
N PRO A 77 -4.93 15.49 26.36
CA PRO A 77 -4.80 14.05 26.33
C PRO A 77 -5.99 13.39 25.59
N PRO A 78 -5.75 12.29 24.85
CA PRO A 78 -6.83 11.56 24.20
C PRO A 78 -7.74 10.86 25.22
N LYS A 79 -8.93 10.50 24.76
CA LYS A 79 -9.89 9.72 25.54
C LYS A 79 -9.35 8.35 25.88
N ILE A 80 -9.64 7.86 27.09
CA ILE A 80 -9.16 6.55 27.57
C ILE A 80 -9.65 5.42 26.67
N GLU A 81 -10.89 5.50 26.20
CA GLU A 81 -11.50 4.49 25.32
C GLU A 81 -10.77 4.40 23.96
N ALA A 82 -10.24 5.52 23.47
CA ALA A 82 -9.45 5.55 22.23
C ALA A 82 -8.07 4.91 22.44
N MET A 83 -7.45 5.12 23.59
CA MET A 83 -6.19 4.47 23.96
C MET A 83 -6.38 2.95 24.11
N ASP A 84 -7.44 2.54 24.81
CA ASP A 84 -7.80 1.13 25.01
C ASP A 84 -8.06 0.41 23.68
N SER A 85 -8.82 1.06 22.79
CA SER A 85 -9.10 0.51 21.47
C SER A 85 -7.83 0.31 20.64
N ALA A 86 -6.90 1.27 20.69
CA ALA A 86 -5.64 1.17 19.97
C ALA A 86 -4.73 0.07 20.54
N MET A 87 -4.63 -0.03 21.86
CA MET A 87 -3.86 -1.10 22.53
C MET A 87 -4.46 -2.48 22.24
N SER A 88 -5.79 -2.62 22.33
CA SER A 88 -6.50 -3.87 22.03
C SER A 88 -6.19 -4.36 20.61
N LEU A 89 -6.24 -3.46 19.62
CA LEU A 89 -5.87 -3.81 18.24
C LEU A 89 -4.41 -4.24 18.12
N LEU A 90 -3.48 -3.56 18.80
CA LEU A 90 -2.06 -3.94 18.76
C LEU A 90 -1.80 -5.33 19.35
N TYR A 91 -2.52 -5.72 20.41
CA TYR A 91 -2.48 -7.08 20.95
C TYR A 91 -3.11 -8.10 19.99
N GLU A 92 -4.26 -7.79 19.40
CA GLU A 92 -4.93 -8.67 18.42
C GLU A 92 -4.08 -8.92 17.17
N VAL A 93 -3.39 -7.88 16.71
CA VAL A 93 -2.46 -7.95 15.58
C VAL A 93 -1.16 -8.67 15.98
N GLY A 94 -0.89 -8.87 17.26
CA GLY A 94 0.35 -9.47 17.76
C GLY A 94 1.55 -8.55 17.63
N ALA A 95 1.33 -7.24 17.58
CA ALA A 95 2.39 -6.23 17.63
C ALA A 95 2.88 -6.01 19.07
N LEU A 96 1.99 -6.16 20.05
CA LEU A 96 2.31 -6.15 21.48
C LEU A 96 2.00 -7.50 22.12
N GLU A 97 2.74 -7.83 23.17
CA GLU A 97 2.50 -9.01 24.03
C GLU A 97 2.78 -8.69 25.51
N GLY A 98 2.24 -9.52 26.40
CA GLY A 98 2.51 -9.40 27.84
C GLY A 98 2.19 -8.02 28.42
N ASP A 99 3.16 -7.41 29.09
CA ASP A 99 3.05 -6.11 29.74
C ASP A 99 3.38 -4.94 28.79
N GLU A 100 2.64 -4.86 27.68
CA GLU A 100 2.85 -3.90 26.59
C GLU A 100 4.25 -3.95 25.95
N GLU A 101 4.83 -5.15 25.84
CA GLU A 101 6.14 -5.36 25.21
C GLU A 101 6.01 -5.51 23.70
N LEU A 102 6.98 -4.96 22.95
CA LEU A 102 6.95 -4.97 21.49
C LEU A 102 7.47 -6.32 20.96
N THR A 103 6.63 -7.02 20.19
CA THR A 103 7.03 -8.29 19.56
C THR A 103 7.98 -8.03 18.39
N PRO A 104 8.73 -9.05 17.89
CA PRO A 104 9.52 -8.91 16.67
C PRO A 104 8.69 -8.42 15.47
N LEU A 105 7.44 -8.89 15.35
CA LEU A 105 6.50 -8.38 14.35
C LEU A 105 6.20 -6.90 14.59
N GLY A 106 5.91 -6.51 15.84
CA GLY A 106 5.70 -5.13 16.26
C GLY A 106 6.86 -4.21 15.89
N TYR A 107 8.11 -4.65 16.04
CA TYR A 107 9.30 -3.89 15.62
C TYR A 107 9.33 -3.62 14.12
N HIS A 108 8.96 -4.60 13.28
CA HIS A 108 8.88 -4.38 11.84
C HIS A 108 7.73 -3.44 11.47
N LEU A 109 6.56 -3.63 12.09
CA LEU A 109 5.39 -2.78 11.86
C LEU A 109 5.64 -1.32 12.27
N ALA A 110 6.35 -1.10 13.37
CA ALA A 110 6.68 0.24 13.86
C ALA A 110 7.59 1.03 12.92
N LYS A 111 8.35 0.34 12.05
CA LYS A 111 9.24 0.97 11.08
C LYS A 111 8.55 1.29 9.75
N LEU A 112 7.32 0.79 9.53
CA LEU A 112 6.58 1.03 8.30
C LEU A 112 5.61 2.21 8.49
N PRO A 113 5.68 3.26 7.65
CA PRO A 113 4.76 4.40 7.71
C PRO A 113 3.42 4.10 7.03
N VAL A 114 2.77 3.00 7.44
CA VAL A 114 1.48 2.54 6.91
C VAL A 114 0.61 2.04 8.05
N ASP A 115 -0.70 1.93 7.80
CA ASP A 115 -1.63 1.30 8.74
C ASP A 115 -1.14 -0.09 9.14
N VAL A 116 -1.27 -0.42 10.43
CA VAL A 116 -0.70 -1.63 11.02
C VAL A 116 -1.18 -2.92 10.35
N LEU A 117 -2.43 -2.96 9.87
CA LEU A 117 -2.99 -4.13 9.21
C LEU A 117 -2.41 -4.29 7.80
N ILE A 118 -2.19 -3.18 7.11
CA ILE A 118 -1.56 -3.14 5.79
C ILE A 118 -0.09 -3.54 5.90
N GLY A 119 0.63 -3.00 6.89
CA GLY A 119 2.00 -3.38 7.20
C GLY A 119 2.11 -4.88 7.49
N LYS A 120 1.21 -5.44 8.32
CA LYS A 120 1.21 -6.88 8.64
C LYS A 120 0.97 -7.74 7.41
N MET A 121 0.03 -7.33 6.56
CA MET A 121 -0.23 -8.01 5.29
C MET A 121 1.02 -8.03 4.41
N MET A 122 1.71 -6.90 4.26
CA MET A 122 2.93 -6.78 3.47
C MET A 122 4.08 -7.63 4.02
N VAL A 123 4.29 -7.63 5.35
CA VAL A 123 5.31 -8.45 6.03
C VAL A 123 5.06 -9.93 5.75
N TYR A 124 3.81 -10.40 5.90
CA TYR A 124 3.47 -11.79 5.57
C TYR A 124 3.56 -12.09 4.07
N GLY A 125 3.20 -11.15 3.20
CA GLY A 125 3.41 -11.28 1.76
C GLY A 125 4.87 -11.51 1.38
N ALA A 126 5.79 -10.83 2.07
CA ALA A 126 7.23 -11.05 1.90
C ALA A 126 7.66 -12.43 2.42
N ILE A 127 7.22 -12.83 3.62
CA ILE A 127 7.58 -14.12 4.24
C ILE A 127 7.07 -15.32 3.43
N PHE A 128 5.84 -15.26 2.91
CA PHE A 128 5.22 -16.35 2.16
C PHE A 128 5.53 -16.34 0.66
N GLY A 129 6.34 -15.39 0.17
CA GLY A 129 6.70 -15.31 -1.26
C GLY A 129 5.56 -14.87 -2.19
N CYS A 130 4.51 -14.25 -1.65
CA CYS A 130 3.35 -13.74 -2.40
C CYS A 130 3.31 -12.21 -2.42
N LEU A 131 4.47 -11.57 -2.44
CA LEU A 131 4.57 -10.12 -2.28
C LEU A 131 3.87 -9.32 -3.38
N SER A 132 4.07 -9.66 -4.66
CA SER A 132 3.52 -8.90 -5.78
C SER A 132 1.99 -8.71 -5.73
N PRO A 133 1.15 -9.75 -5.52
CA PRO A 133 -0.29 -9.57 -5.38
C PRO A 133 -0.68 -8.84 -4.09
N ILE A 134 0.07 -9.05 -2.99
CA ILE A 134 -0.16 -8.36 -1.72
C ILE A 134 0.09 -6.85 -1.85
N LEU A 135 1.15 -6.43 -2.52
CA LEU A 135 1.42 -5.00 -2.77
C LEU A 135 0.26 -4.34 -3.53
N SER A 136 -0.32 -5.03 -4.52
CA SER A 136 -1.49 -4.52 -5.25
C SER A 136 -2.69 -4.32 -4.33
N VAL A 137 -3.02 -5.32 -3.52
CA VAL A 137 -4.12 -5.23 -2.55
C VAL A 137 -3.87 -4.14 -1.52
N SER A 138 -2.69 -4.11 -0.90
CA SER A 138 -2.32 -3.10 0.09
C SER A 138 -2.46 -1.69 -0.49
N ALA A 139 -2.09 -1.49 -1.75
CA ALA A 139 -2.21 -0.20 -2.42
C ALA A 139 -3.69 0.19 -2.63
N PHE A 140 -4.54 -0.75 -3.07
CA PHE A 140 -5.97 -0.49 -3.23
C PHE A 140 -6.68 -0.19 -1.91
N LEU A 141 -6.32 -0.90 -0.84
CA LEU A 141 -6.85 -0.66 0.50
C LEU A 141 -6.42 0.71 1.06
N SER A 142 -5.19 1.12 0.77
CA SER A 142 -4.64 2.41 1.23
C SER A 142 -5.22 3.61 0.47
N TYR A 143 -5.59 3.43 -0.80
CA TYR A 143 -6.03 4.52 -1.67
C TYR A 143 -7.53 4.48 -1.95
N LYS A 144 -7.96 3.69 -2.94
CA LYS A 144 -9.37 3.43 -3.28
C LYS A 144 -9.49 2.33 -4.33
N SER A 145 -10.70 1.78 -4.45
CA SER A 145 -11.07 0.84 -5.51
C SER A 145 -10.88 1.42 -6.92
N PRO A 146 -10.45 0.60 -7.90
CA PRO A 146 -10.30 1.04 -9.28
C PRO A 146 -11.63 1.12 -10.04
N PHE A 147 -12.69 0.49 -9.54
CA PHE A 147 -13.98 0.40 -10.24
C PHE A 147 -14.76 1.72 -10.15
N VAL A 148 -15.18 2.21 -11.32
CA VAL A 148 -16.01 3.39 -11.47
C VAL A 148 -17.45 2.95 -11.71
N TYR A 149 -18.39 3.65 -11.08
CA TYR A 149 -19.82 3.38 -11.22
C TYR A 149 -20.51 4.58 -11.89
N PRO A 150 -20.63 4.58 -13.23
CA PRO A 150 -21.45 5.56 -13.94
C PRO A 150 -22.92 5.42 -13.53
N LYS A 151 -23.68 6.53 -13.66
CA LYS A 151 -25.12 6.52 -13.40
C LYS A 151 -25.80 5.49 -14.31
N ASP A 152 -26.72 4.72 -13.74
CA ASP A 152 -27.53 3.70 -14.42
C ASP A 152 -26.76 2.51 -15.05
N GLU A 153 -25.44 2.43 -14.90
CA GLU A 153 -24.62 1.36 -15.49
C GLU A 153 -24.16 0.29 -14.49
N ARG A 154 -24.73 0.25 -13.29
CA ARG A 154 -24.31 -0.68 -12.23
C ARG A 154 -24.31 -2.15 -12.68
N GLN A 155 -25.30 -2.58 -13.45
CA GLN A 155 -25.35 -3.94 -14.00
C GLN A 155 -24.22 -4.23 -14.99
N ASN A 156 -23.80 -3.24 -15.79
CA ASN A 156 -22.68 -3.40 -16.72
C ASN A 156 -21.36 -3.54 -15.98
N VAL A 157 -21.17 -2.77 -14.90
CA VAL A 157 -19.99 -2.90 -14.03
C VAL A 157 -19.91 -4.28 -13.42
N GLU A 158 -21.01 -4.79 -12.83
CA GLU A 158 -21.01 -6.12 -12.22
C GLU A 158 -20.79 -7.24 -13.26
N ARG A 159 -21.33 -7.11 -14.49
CA ARG A 159 -20.99 -8.04 -15.59
C ARG A 159 -19.51 -7.99 -15.95
N ALA A 160 -18.93 -6.79 -16.08
CA ALA A 160 -17.52 -6.62 -16.40
C ALA A 160 -16.60 -7.24 -15.33
N LYS A 161 -16.97 -7.12 -14.04
CA LYS A 161 -16.27 -7.79 -12.94
C LYS A 161 -16.32 -9.31 -13.06
N LEU A 162 -17.50 -9.89 -13.35
CA LEU A 162 -17.63 -11.33 -13.57
C LEU A 162 -16.80 -11.80 -14.78
N THR A 163 -16.75 -11.00 -15.86
CA THR A 163 -15.89 -11.31 -17.01
C THR A 163 -14.40 -11.29 -16.65
N LEU A 164 -13.96 -10.36 -15.81
CA LEU A 164 -12.57 -10.34 -15.30
C LEU A 164 -12.23 -11.59 -14.50
N LEU A 165 -13.17 -12.11 -13.71
CA LEU A 165 -12.98 -13.33 -12.90
C LEU A 165 -12.95 -14.60 -13.76
N ASN A 166 -13.85 -14.69 -14.75
CA ASN A 166 -14.06 -15.92 -15.53
C ASN A 166 -13.08 -16.14 -16.68
N ASP A 167 -12.34 -15.10 -17.08
CA ASP A 167 -11.42 -15.20 -18.21
C ASP A 167 -10.18 -16.02 -17.78
N LYS A 168 -10.04 -17.18 -18.45
CA LYS A 168 -9.35 -18.43 -18.06
C LYS A 168 -7.81 -18.36 -18.06
N GLN A 169 -7.25 -17.24 -17.62
CA GLN A 169 -5.80 -17.07 -17.45
C GLN A 169 -5.30 -17.60 -16.10
N HIS A 170 -6.19 -18.11 -15.24
CA HIS A 170 -5.87 -18.89 -14.06
C HIS A 170 -6.47 -20.28 -14.28
N GLY A 171 -5.68 -21.35 -14.09
CA GLY A 171 -5.92 -22.72 -14.57
C GLY A 171 -7.23 -23.39 -14.14
N PRO A 172 -7.45 -24.68 -14.49
CA PRO A 172 -8.70 -25.37 -14.28
C PRO A 172 -8.93 -25.66 -12.78
N GLY A 173 -9.47 -24.67 -12.06
CA GLY A 173 -10.06 -24.85 -10.74
C GLY A 173 -11.45 -25.43 -10.88
N ASP A 174 -11.74 -26.46 -10.09
CA ASP A 174 -12.99 -27.20 -10.07
C ASP A 174 -14.19 -26.26 -9.89
N GLY A 175 -15.29 -26.54 -10.61
CA GLY A 175 -16.40 -25.63 -10.90
C GLY A 175 -17.28 -25.20 -9.71
N ASN A 176 -16.79 -25.32 -8.46
CA ASN A 176 -17.54 -25.09 -7.23
C ASN A 176 -16.99 -23.96 -6.32
N ASP A 177 -15.85 -23.35 -6.63
CA ASP A 177 -15.28 -22.23 -5.83
C ASP A 177 -15.78 -20.83 -6.24
N ILE A 178 -16.79 -20.76 -7.12
CA ILE A 178 -17.38 -19.50 -7.63
C ILE A 178 -18.10 -18.70 -6.52
N ASP A 179 -18.37 -19.33 -5.37
CA ASP A 179 -19.16 -18.76 -4.26
C ASP A 179 -18.35 -17.98 -3.21
N ARG A 180 -17.03 -17.86 -3.39
CA ARG A 180 -16.14 -17.06 -2.51
C ARG A 180 -15.40 -15.98 -3.28
N GLN A 181 -16.14 -15.06 -3.89
CA GLN A 181 -15.54 -13.96 -4.64
C GLN A 181 -14.98 -12.90 -3.68
N SER A 182 -13.67 -12.88 -3.50
CA SER A 182 -12.97 -11.82 -2.78
C SER A 182 -12.82 -10.58 -3.66
N ASP A 183 -13.40 -9.44 -3.26
CA ASP A 183 -13.23 -8.15 -3.95
C ASP A 183 -11.74 -7.77 -4.10
N HIS A 184 -10.90 -8.17 -3.15
CA HIS A 184 -9.47 -7.94 -3.20
C HIS A 184 -8.79 -8.76 -4.29
N LEU A 185 -9.23 -10.00 -4.50
CA LEU A 185 -8.73 -10.86 -5.57
C LEU A 185 -9.10 -10.27 -6.93
N LEU A 186 -10.33 -9.79 -7.08
CA LEU A 186 -10.77 -9.11 -8.29
C LEU A 186 -9.93 -7.86 -8.60
N MET A 187 -9.65 -7.02 -7.59
CA MET A 187 -8.78 -5.85 -7.76
C MET A 187 -7.35 -6.27 -8.17
N MET A 188 -6.82 -7.35 -7.59
CA MET A 188 -5.52 -7.90 -7.96
C MET A 188 -5.51 -8.39 -9.42
N ILE A 189 -6.52 -9.15 -9.84
CA ILE A 189 -6.66 -9.63 -11.23
C ILE A 189 -6.76 -8.47 -12.20
N ALA A 190 -7.58 -7.46 -11.89
CA ALA A 190 -7.74 -6.27 -12.71
C ALA A 190 -6.42 -5.52 -12.90
N TYR A 191 -5.66 -5.34 -11.82
CA TYR A 191 -4.35 -4.70 -11.87
C TYR A 191 -3.34 -5.53 -12.67
N LYS A 192 -3.25 -6.85 -12.43
CA LYS A 192 -2.32 -7.74 -13.13
C LYS A 192 -2.54 -7.69 -14.64
N ARG A 193 -3.80 -7.73 -15.10
CA ARG A 193 -4.12 -7.60 -16.53
C ARG A 193 -3.80 -6.23 -17.09
N TRP A 194 -4.14 -5.17 -16.35
CA TRP A 194 -3.78 -3.82 -16.74
C TRP A 194 -2.27 -3.66 -16.90
N GLU A 195 -1.47 -4.21 -15.97
CA GLU A 195 0.00 -4.17 -15.99
C GLU A 195 0.56 -4.94 -17.19
N THR A 196 0.06 -6.15 -17.48
CA THR A 196 0.46 -6.91 -18.67
C THR A 196 0.19 -6.13 -19.96
N ILE A 197 -1.02 -5.58 -20.12
CA ILE A 197 -1.39 -4.79 -21.30
C ILE A 197 -0.54 -3.52 -21.40
N PHE A 198 -0.29 -2.86 -20.27
CA PHE A 198 0.53 -1.67 -20.20
C PHE A 198 1.96 -1.92 -20.67
N ASN A 199 2.57 -3.02 -20.22
CA ASN A 199 3.95 -3.38 -20.57
C ASN A 199 4.06 -3.88 -22.03
N GLU A 200 3.12 -4.69 -22.51
CA GLU A 200 3.19 -5.30 -23.85
C GLU A 200 2.71 -4.37 -24.96
N LYS A 201 1.64 -3.60 -24.70
CA LYS A 201 0.90 -2.84 -25.72
C LYS A 201 0.92 -1.33 -25.46
N GLY A 202 1.53 -0.90 -24.36
CA GLY A 202 1.71 0.50 -24.02
C GLY A 202 0.50 1.18 -23.36
N PRO A 203 0.66 2.47 -22.99
CA PRO A 203 -0.30 3.21 -22.17
C PRO A 203 -1.67 3.38 -22.83
N LYS A 204 -1.73 3.53 -24.16
CA LYS A 204 -3.00 3.73 -24.90
C LYS A 204 -3.88 2.47 -24.83
N ALA A 205 -3.29 1.29 -25.00
CA ALA A 205 -4.02 0.02 -24.89
C ALA A 205 -4.50 -0.21 -23.46
N ALA A 206 -3.68 0.12 -22.46
CA ALA A 206 -4.06 0.03 -21.05
C ALA A 206 -5.22 0.97 -20.70
N GLN A 207 -5.25 2.18 -21.27
CA GLN A 207 -6.38 3.11 -21.12
C GLN A 207 -7.67 2.57 -21.75
N GLN A 208 -7.59 1.93 -22.92
CA GLN A 208 -8.73 1.28 -23.57
C GLN A 208 -9.26 0.12 -22.72
N PHE A 209 -8.38 -0.71 -22.17
CA PHE A 209 -8.74 -1.76 -21.21
C PHE A 209 -9.47 -1.20 -19.98
N CYS A 210 -8.99 -0.08 -19.44
CA CYS A 210 -9.69 0.58 -18.34
C CYS A 210 -11.11 1.00 -18.74
N GLY A 211 -11.28 1.54 -19.95
CA GLY A 211 -12.60 1.91 -20.49
C GLY A 211 -13.55 0.72 -20.63
N SER A 212 -13.08 -0.44 -21.11
CA SER A 212 -13.94 -1.61 -21.34
C SER A 212 -14.40 -2.30 -20.05
N TYR A 213 -13.66 -2.15 -18.96
CA TYR A 213 -13.94 -2.81 -17.68
C TYR A 213 -14.37 -1.85 -16.56
N PHE A 214 -14.74 -0.62 -16.90
CA PHE A 214 -15.17 0.41 -15.94
C PHE A 214 -14.10 0.68 -14.86
N LEU A 215 -12.83 0.69 -15.24
CA LEU A 215 -11.71 0.97 -14.35
C LEU A 215 -11.22 2.40 -14.53
N SER A 216 -10.75 3.00 -13.43
CA SER A 216 -10.12 4.31 -13.46
C SER A 216 -8.64 4.17 -13.81
N SER A 217 -8.25 4.69 -14.99
CA SER A 217 -6.85 4.68 -15.43
C SER A 217 -5.93 5.44 -14.47
N SER A 218 -6.37 6.59 -13.93
CA SER A 218 -5.58 7.34 -12.95
C SER A 218 -5.38 6.59 -11.64
N VAL A 219 -6.36 5.79 -11.21
CA VAL A 219 -6.20 4.90 -10.05
C VAL A 219 -5.16 3.84 -10.35
N MET A 220 -5.22 3.16 -11.50
CA MET A 220 -4.26 2.11 -11.84
C MET A 220 -2.81 2.62 -11.83
N PHE A 221 -2.57 3.81 -12.38
CA PHE A 221 -1.24 4.45 -12.30
C PHE A 221 -0.83 4.77 -10.86
N MET A 222 -1.72 5.35 -10.05
CA MET A 222 -1.41 5.64 -8.65
C MET A 222 -1.07 4.36 -7.87
N ILE A 223 -1.78 3.27 -8.15
CA ILE A 223 -1.55 1.97 -7.51
C ILE A 223 -0.19 1.40 -7.89
N ARG A 224 0.24 1.54 -9.16
CA ARG A 224 1.60 1.18 -9.58
C ARG A 224 2.66 1.94 -8.77
N GLU A 225 2.51 3.25 -8.60
CA GLU A 225 3.44 4.07 -7.81
C GLU A 225 3.46 3.64 -6.33
N MET A 226 2.30 3.37 -5.74
CA MET A 226 2.21 2.89 -4.35
C MET A 226 2.86 1.52 -4.16
N ARG A 227 2.72 0.59 -5.12
CA ARG A 227 3.41 -0.71 -5.08
C ARG A 227 4.92 -0.54 -5.02
N ILE A 228 5.47 0.38 -5.82
CA ILE A 228 6.91 0.69 -5.80
C ILE A 228 7.31 1.22 -4.42
N GLN A 229 6.58 2.21 -3.90
CA GLN A 229 6.86 2.79 -2.57
C GLN A 229 6.82 1.73 -1.47
N PHE A 230 5.81 0.86 -1.47
CA PHE A 230 5.69 -0.23 -0.51
C PHE A 230 6.81 -1.26 -0.62
N GLY A 231 7.23 -1.60 -1.84
CA GLY A 231 8.42 -2.43 -2.08
C GLY A 231 9.69 -1.78 -1.51
N THR A 232 9.89 -0.48 -1.75
CA THR A 232 11.03 0.26 -1.20
C THR A 232 11.03 0.26 0.33
N LEU A 233 9.88 0.52 0.97
CA LEU A 233 9.78 0.48 2.43
C LEU A 233 10.14 -0.89 3.01
N LEU A 234 9.68 -1.98 2.39
CA LEU A 234 10.03 -3.34 2.82
C LEU A 234 11.52 -3.65 2.63
N ALA A 235 12.14 -3.08 1.60
CA ALA A 235 13.57 -3.23 1.36
C ALA A 235 14.40 -2.45 2.37
N ASP A 236 13.98 -1.23 2.71
CA ASP A 236 14.65 -0.37 3.68
C ASP A 236 14.68 -1.00 5.07
N ILE A 237 13.63 -1.75 5.46
CA ILE A 237 13.60 -2.51 6.71
C ILE A 237 14.28 -3.89 6.61
N GLY A 238 14.84 -4.24 5.45
CA GLY A 238 15.61 -5.47 5.22
C GLY A 238 14.78 -6.75 5.06
N LEU A 239 13.46 -6.64 4.82
CA LEU A 239 12.61 -7.82 4.59
C LEU A 239 12.70 -8.36 3.17
N ILE A 240 13.06 -7.51 2.20
CA ILE A 240 13.24 -7.92 0.80
C ILE A 240 14.51 -7.30 0.22
N THR A 241 15.10 -7.97 -0.75
CA THR A 241 16.21 -7.42 -1.53
C THR A 241 15.69 -6.86 -2.84
N LEU A 242 15.84 -5.56 -3.07
CA LEU A 242 15.61 -5.04 -4.41
C LEU A 242 16.80 -5.40 -5.30
N PRO A 243 16.56 -5.83 -6.55
CA PRO A 243 17.64 -5.96 -7.50
C PRO A 243 18.32 -4.59 -7.65
N LYS A 244 19.59 -4.49 -7.28
CA LYS A 244 20.39 -3.29 -7.55
C LYS A 244 20.48 -3.13 -9.07
N PHE A 245 20.35 -1.89 -9.52
CA PHE A 245 20.27 -1.46 -10.93
C PHE A 245 21.47 -1.84 -11.83
N ASN A 246 22.33 -2.78 -11.45
CA ASN A 246 23.44 -3.22 -12.30
C ASN A 246 23.88 -4.68 -12.15
N GLN A 247 23.10 -5.55 -11.53
CA GLN A 247 23.37 -6.99 -11.54
C GLN A 247 22.13 -7.77 -11.10
N VAL A 248 21.36 -8.34 -12.03
CA VAL A 248 20.69 -9.64 -11.82
C VAL A 248 20.55 -10.37 -13.15
N CYS A 249 21.59 -11.14 -13.46
CA CYS A 249 21.50 -12.34 -14.28
C CYS A 249 20.88 -13.46 -13.42
N CYS A 250 19.61 -13.79 -13.69
CA CYS A 250 19.00 -15.13 -13.68
C CYS A 250 19.45 -16.23 -12.67
N LEU A 251 19.73 -15.95 -11.38
CA LEU A 251 20.13 -17.02 -10.42
C LEU A 251 19.45 -17.08 -9.03
N PHE A 252 18.42 -16.28 -8.71
CA PHE A 252 17.87 -16.26 -7.34
C PHE A 252 16.54 -17.00 -7.10
N LEU A 253 16.04 -17.81 -8.04
CA LEU A 253 14.84 -18.62 -7.81
C LEU A 253 15.10 -20.06 -7.32
N LEU A 254 16.36 -20.50 -7.20
CA LEU A 254 16.66 -21.88 -6.74
C LEU A 254 17.15 -21.99 -5.28
N SER A 255 17.61 -20.90 -4.63
CA SER A 255 18.13 -21.02 -3.25
C SER A 255 17.10 -20.81 -2.13
N ILE A 256 15.96 -20.17 -2.36
CA ILE A 256 14.97 -19.96 -1.29
C ILE A 256 14.02 -21.16 -1.15
N VAL A 257 13.77 -21.94 -2.20
CA VAL A 257 12.91 -23.13 -2.11
C VAL A 257 13.63 -24.33 -1.47
N TYR A 258 14.97 -24.41 -1.56
CA TYR A 258 15.72 -25.55 -1.01
C TYR A 258 16.02 -25.46 0.49
N GLU A 259 16.10 -24.27 1.09
CA GLU A 259 16.48 -24.12 2.51
C GLU A 259 15.29 -24.07 3.49
N VAL A 260 14.07 -23.76 3.06
CA VAL A 260 12.87 -23.84 3.94
C VAL A 260 12.16 -25.20 3.88
N GLY A 261 12.67 -26.13 3.06
CA GLY A 261 12.12 -27.49 2.88
C GLY A 261 12.33 -28.47 4.04
N TRP A 262 13.00 -28.06 5.13
CA TRP A 262 13.28 -28.95 6.28
C TRP A 262 12.75 -28.46 7.63
N VAL A 263 12.08 -27.31 7.71
CA VAL A 263 11.49 -26.81 8.97
C VAL A 263 9.99 -26.66 8.81
N THR A 264 9.28 -27.79 8.86
CA THR A 264 8.05 -28.02 9.67
C THR A 264 7.42 -29.34 9.25
N LYS A 265 8.01 -30.45 9.69
CA LYS A 265 7.28 -31.71 9.84
C LYS A 265 6.69 -31.73 11.25
N THR A 266 5.50 -31.19 11.42
CA THR A 266 4.63 -31.53 12.56
C THR A 266 3.18 -31.59 12.09
N PRO A 267 2.47 -32.72 12.33
CA PRO A 267 1.08 -32.87 11.94
C PRO A 267 0.18 -32.36 13.07
N ARG A 268 -0.85 -31.56 12.73
CA ARG A 268 -2.20 -31.74 13.31
C ARG A 268 -3.21 -30.83 12.64
N VAL A 269 -4.23 -31.49 12.13
CA VAL A 269 -5.51 -30.99 11.67
C VAL A 269 -6.17 -30.17 12.79
N LEU A 270 -6.61 -28.95 12.47
CA LEU A 270 -7.67 -28.28 13.24
C LEU A 270 -8.80 -27.91 12.28
N HIS A 271 -9.90 -28.64 12.40
CA HIS A 271 -11.20 -28.26 11.89
C HIS A 271 -11.58 -26.90 12.50
N LEU A 272 -11.91 -25.91 11.67
CA LEU A 272 -12.57 -24.69 12.14
C LEU A 272 -13.89 -24.51 11.39
N ALA A 273 -14.95 -24.86 12.11
CA ALA A 273 -16.32 -24.47 11.81
C ALA A 273 -16.53 -23.00 12.19
N GLY A 274 -17.25 -22.26 11.34
CA GLY A 274 -18.13 -21.15 11.73
C GLY A 274 -17.52 -19.76 12.02
N THR A 275 -17.74 -18.82 11.08
CA THR A 275 -17.81 -17.34 11.23
C THR A 275 -16.51 -16.52 11.40
N PRO A 276 -16.56 -15.19 11.17
CA PRO A 276 -16.46 -14.48 9.89
C PRO A 276 -15.02 -14.00 9.56
N HIS A 277 -14.80 -13.64 8.29
CA HIS A 277 -13.57 -13.16 7.62
C HIS A 277 -12.42 -12.67 8.53
N LYS A 278 -11.35 -13.48 8.61
CA LYS A 278 -10.03 -13.10 9.15
C LYS A 278 -9.04 -12.84 8.01
N PRO A 279 -8.06 -11.93 8.16
CA PRO A 279 -7.00 -11.68 7.16
C PRO A 279 -6.18 -12.94 6.79
N GLY A 280 -6.19 -13.98 7.64
CA GLY A 280 -5.57 -15.27 7.33
C GLY A 280 -6.26 -16.07 6.23
N ALA A 281 -7.57 -15.93 6.03
CA ALA A 281 -8.29 -16.63 4.96
C ALA A 281 -7.86 -16.13 3.56
N MET A 282 -7.60 -14.83 3.45
CA MET A 282 -7.15 -14.20 2.22
C MET A 282 -5.71 -14.60 1.85
N LEU A 283 -4.81 -14.66 2.84
CA LEU A 283 -3.45 -15.16 2.64
C LEU A 283 -3.46 -16.64 2.23
N ALA A 284 -4.29 -17.47 2.86
CA ALA A 284 -4.42 -18.88 2.50
C ALA A 284 -4.95 -19.07 1.07
N GLU A 285 -5.95 -18.27 0.66
CA GLU A 285 -6.51 -18.31 -0.69
C GLU A 285 -5.49 -17.84 -1.76
N MET A 286 -4.70 -16.81 -1.47
CA MET A 286 -3.63 -16.34 -2.36
C MET A 286 -2.48 -17.34 -2.49
N VAL A 287 -2.11 -18.01 -1.40
CA VAL A 287 -1.09 -19.08 -1.42
C VAL A 287 -1.61 -20.30 -2.19
N ALA A 288 -2.88 -20.68 -2.01
CA ALA A 288 -3.51 -21.78 -2.75
C ALA A 288 -3.57 -21.54 -4.26
N LEU A 289 -3.80 -20.30 -4.69
CA LEU A 289 -3.75 -19.91 -6.11
C LEU A 289 -2.35 -20.03 -6.72
N GLN A 290 -1.28 -19.88 -5.92
CA GLN A 290 0.09 -20.12 -6.39
C GLN A 290 0.42 -21.62 -6.48
N SER A 291 -0.10 -22.46 -5.59
CA SER A 291 0.19 -23.91 -5.57
C SER A 291 -0.54 -24.73 -6.64
N ASN A 292 -1.68 -24.25 -7.15
CA ASN A 292 -2.48 -24.95 -8.17
C ASN A 292 -1.99 -24.71 -9.62
N GLY A 293 -0.91 -23.96 -9.82
CA GLY A 293 -0.22 -23.89 -11.11
C GLY A 293 0.62 -25.15 -11.34
N THR A 294 0.10 -26.09 -12.13
CA THR A 294 0.89 -27.22 -12.65
C THR A 294 2.09 -26.69 -13.43
N TYR A 295 3.30 -27.07 -13.00
CA TYR A 295 4.54 -26.85 -13.73
C TYR A 295 4.53 -27.68 -15.01
N ASP A 296 3.94 -27.14 -16.07
CA ASP A 296 4.32 -27.56 -17.42
C ASP A 296 5.62 -26.84 -17.78
N HIS A 297 6.62 -27.63 -18.12
CA HIS A 297 7.93 -27.19 -18.62
C HIS A 297 7.76 -26.31 -19.87
N VAL A 298 7.62 -25.02 -19.65
CA VAL A 298 7.84 -23.97 -20.64
C VAL A 298 9.02 -23.16 -20.11
N PRO A 299 10.09 -22.93 -20.89
CA PRO A 299 11.17 -22.06 -20.47
C PRO A 299 10.59 -20.65 -20.26
N LEU A 300 10.38 -20.28 -19.00
CA LEU A 300 9.94 -18.95 -18.62
C LEU A 300 11.04 -17.95 -18.98
N PRO A 301 10.78 -16.91 -19.78
CA PRO A 301 11.74 -15.83 -19.95
C PRO A 301 11.93 -15.15 -18.58
N CYS A 302 13.19 -14.92 -18.18
CA CYS A 302 13.60 -14.38 -16.87
C CYS A 302 12.68 -13.19 -16.48
N ASP A 303 11.94 -13.35 -15.38
CA ASP A 303 11.00 -12.37 -14.82
C ASP A 303 11.77 -11.12 -14.36
N LYS A 304 11.65 -10.01 -15.10
CA LYS A 304 12.41 -8.75 -14.87
C LYS A 304 11.64 -7.70 -14.07
N THR A 305 10.46 -8.00 -13.56
CA THR A 305 9.45 -6.93 -13.33
C THR A 305 8.81 -6.93 -11.94
N ILE A 306 9.65 -6.87 -10.90
CA ILE A 306 9.18 -6.43 -9.57
C ILE A 306 9.04 -4.89 -9.53
N PHE A 307 9.77 -4.14 -10.38
CA PHE A 307 9.86 -2.68 -10.27
C PHE A 307 9.32 -1.87 -11.45
N GLY A 308 8.95 -2.49 -12.57
CA GLY A 308 8.33 -1.77 -13.70
C GLY A 308 9.06 -0.48 -14.11
N LEU A 309 10.39 -0.45 -14.09
CA LEU A 309 11.18 0.70 -14.55
C LEU A 309 11.81 0.37 -15.90
N ASP A 310 11.18 0.83 -16.98
CA ASP A 310 11.85 1.01 -18.28
C ASP A 310 12.01 2.51 -18.50
N TYR A 311 13.25 3.00 -18.36
CA TYR A 311 13.67 4.27 -18.93
C TYR A 311 14.12 4.00 -20.36
N GLY A 312 13.42 4.60 -21.34
CA GLY A 312 13.82 4.54 -22.74
C GLY A 312 15.12 5.30 -22.96
N ASP A 313 16.15 4.59 -23.42
CA ASP A 313 17.40 5.18 -23.91
C ASP A 313 17.17 6.00 -25.18
N SER A 314 17.63 7.25 -25.17
CA SER A 314 18.24 7.92 -26.34
C SER A 314 18.83 9.26 -25.94
N HIS A 315 20.13 9.26 -25.62
CA HIS A 315 21.17 10.05 -26.30
C HIS A 315 22.46 10.01 -25.48
N GLY A 316 23.54 9.54 -26.13
CA GLY A 316 24.81 9.23 -25.49
C GLY A 316 25.48 10.39 -24.77
N CYS A 317 26.18 10.05 -23.70
CA CYS A 317 27.24 10.89 -23.15
C CYS A 317 28.48 10.01 -22.98
N GLN A 318 29.49 10.35 -23.79
CA GLN A 318 30.84 9.79 -23.73
C GLN A 318 31.43 10.00 -22.34
N ASP A 319 32.12 8.97 -21.86
CA ASP A 319 32.97 8.99 -20.67
C ASP A 319 33.88 10.22 -20.68
N ARG A 320 33.81 11.04 -19.62
CA ARG A 320 34.84 12.02 -19.28
C ARG A 320 35.43 11.69 -17.91
N ASP A 321 36.70 11.30 -17.99
CA ASP A 321 37.64 11.02 -16.92
C ASP A 321 37.90 12.28 -16.07
N PRO A 322 37.72 12.26 -14.73
CA PRO A 322 37.82 13.45 -13.90
C PRO A 322 39.25 13.65 -13.35
N THR A 323 40.27 13.78 -14.20
CA THR A 323 41.65 14.15 -13.73
C THR A 323 42.52 14.99 -14.69
N LYS A 324 41.93 15.66 -15.69
CA LYS A 324 42.59 16.68 -16.52
C LYS A 324 41.55 17.80 -16.76
N ASP A 325 41.72 19.06 -16.35
CA ASP A 325 42.83 19.94 -16.62
C ASP A 325 43.01 20.99 -15.52
N ARG A 326 44.29 21.34 -15.32
CA ARG A 326 44.82 22.35 -14.42
C ARG A 326 45.49 23.41 -15.32
N TRP A 327 45.19 24.68 -15.08
CA TRP A 327 45.89 25.92 -15.53
C TRP A 327 45.65 26.53 -16.93
N GLY A 328 45.48 27.86 -16.92
CA GLY A 328 45.57 28.84 -18.03
C GLY A 328 44.21 29.30 -18.56
N THR A 329 43.84 30.59 -18.70
CA THR A 329 44.60 31.86 -18.68
C THR A 329 43.58 33.03 -18.65
N GLU A 330 43.89 34.05 -17.83
CA GLU A 330 43.69 35.50 -17.99
C GLU A 330 42.48 36.09 -18.75
N ARG A 331 41.72 36.94 -18.03
CA ARG A 331 41.28 38.26 -18.51
C ARG A 331 41.34 39.29 -17.39
N SER A 332 41.90 40.45 -17.75
CA SER A 332 42.01 41.74 -17.03
C SER A 332 43.27 41.93 -16.21
#